data_AF-A0A9D2ETL5-F1
#
_entry.id   AF-A0A9D2ETL5-F1
#
_cell.length_a   1.000
_cell.length_b   1.000
_cell.length_c   1.000
_cell.angle_alpha   90.00
_cell.angle_beta   90.00
_cell.angle_gamma   90.00
#
_symmetry.space_group_name_H-M   'P 1'
#
loop_
_entity.id
_entity.type
_entity.pdbx_description
1 polymer ?
#
loop_
_entity_poly.entity_id
_entity_poly.type
_entity_poly.pdbx_seq_one_letter_code
_entity_poly.pdbx_strand_id
1 'polypeptide(L)'
;MKTGKTLKRKEMKRRARRAFYGHYFIYAAVCLIAGFIGTEFAGSLDSVTYYSRDAAEEQGAFFAPITDSRGMADVMTEILEGRTEEGRALSEQLEQEAISRSETGNPMLGRTRGVLSKVVNGITSGSFLVTIAEAVQSAVGSENLMILFFVGASFALSFCFWCFLENMFTVVSRRFFLEGRMYEKVSIQRFVYLLRVKKWLHVSWVMLVKTLFQTLWGLTVIGGFIKHYSYFLVPYILAENPGMGALEAISLSRRMMKGHKWQCFVFELSFLGWYLLGMVTFRLSELFYSNPYKVAAFSEFYSELRRLAKEDNLPGAEALNDRYLFVRAEPQTLRAVYADVYEAEEEPEVMELHGVRGFFANWFGIIFSRSETEREYERQQARWIRADILKDAAEGYAYPGRLHPVPEEEKRKKIETLQYVRHYTVWSLILMFFCFSLIGWIWEVSLHFIMAGKFVNRGVLHGPWLPIYGSGGVLILLLLYRLRRKPVLEFISAVTLCGIVEYFTAYYLETVHGMKWWDYSGYFLNLHGRICAEGLLVFGIGGMAIVYVLAPMLDNLFRRIPGKITAILCAGLMSVFLVDLAWSSVHPNSGKGVTGQAAGDTGARVGAVQDSGGRNSGTRNGAPRSSGARISS
;
A
#
# COMPACT_ATOMS: atom_id res chain seq x y z
N MET A 1 37.09 -34.36 11.35
CA MET A 1 36.46 -34.00 12.65
C MET A 1 35.17 -34.79 12.81
N LYS A 2 35.07 -35.61 13.86
CA LYS A 2 33.82 -36.22 14.33
C LYS A 2 33.27 -35.36 15.47
N THR A 3 32.44 -34.36 15.18
CA THR A 3 31.72 -33.62 16.22
C THR A 3 30.49 -34.41 16.65
N GLY A 4 30.71 -35.43 17.49
CA GLY A 4 29.68 -36.30 18.06
C GLY A 4 28.74 -35.60 19.07
N LYS A 5 28.64 -34.27 19.04
CA LYS A 5 27.72 -33.48 19.87
C LYS A 5 26.29 -33.72 19.36
N THR A 6 25.55 -34.62 20.01
CA THR A 6 24.16 -34.95 19.67
C THR A 6 23.23 -33.78 20.00
N LEU A 7 22.54 -33.24 18.99
CA LEU A 7 21.57 -32.16 19.18
C LEU A 7 20.38 -32.61 20.04
N LYS A 8 20.11 -31.87 21.12
CA LYS A 8 19.05 -32.18 22.10
C LYS A 8 17.66 -31.78 21.59
N ARG A 9 17.10 -32.61 20.69
CA ARG A 9 15.80 -32.42 20.02
C ARG A 9 14.64 -31.99 20.95
N LYS A 10 14.54 -32.56 22.16
CA LYS A 10 13.49 -32.21 23.15
C LYS A 10 13.64 -30.77 23.68
N GLU A 11 14.87 -30.31 23.94
CA GLU A 11 15.12 -28.95 24.43
C GLU A 11 14.81 -27.91 23.35
N MET A 12 15.28 -28.12 22.11
CA MET A 12 14.97 -27.24 20.98
C MET A 12 13.44 -27.08 20.77
N LYS A 13 12.69 -28.19 20.77
CA LYS A 13 11.21 -28.14 20.70
C LYS A 13 10.57 -27.39 21.87
N ARG A 14 11.09 -27.52 23.10
CA ARG A 14 10.60 -26.78 24.27
C ARG A 14 10.88 -25.28 24.15
N ARG A 15 12.04 -24.86 23.63
CA ARG A 15 12.36 -23.45 23.39
C ARG A 15 11.48 -22.88 22.27
N ALA A 16 11.37 -23.58 21.16
CA ALA A 16 10.49 -23.22 20.05
C ALA A 16 9.01 -23.07 20.44
N ARG A 17 8.48 -23.96 21.29
CA ARG A 17 7.09 -23.85 21.79
C ARG A 17 6.87 -22.61 22.66
N ARG A 18 7.88 -22.19 23.46
CA ARG A 18 7.81 -20.93 24.22
C ARG A 18 7.83 -19.71 23.30
N ALA A 19 8.76 -19.66 22.34
CA ALA A 19 8.83 -18.58 21.36
C ALA A 19 7.55 -18.48 20.51
N PHE A 20 6.98 -19.62 20.11
CA PHE A 20 5.72 -19.68 19.38
C PHE A 20 4.54 -19.10 20.17
N TYR A 21 4.35 -19.47 21.43
CA TYR A 21 3.26 -18.87 22.23
C TYR A 21 3.50 -17.38 22.56
N GLY A 22 4.75 -16.95 22.73
CA GLY A 22 5.08 -15.53 22.92
C GLY A 22 4.75 -14.66 21.70
N HIS A 23 4.86 -15.22 20.48
CA HIS A 23 4.69 -14.50 19.21
C HIS A 23 3.57 -15.04 18.32
N TYR A 24 2.57 -15.71 18.91
CA TYR A 24 1.57 -16.51 18.18
C TYR A 24 0.98 -15.81 16.97
N PHE A 25 0.41 -14.61 17.16
CA PHE A 25 -0.25 -13.85 16.08
C PHE A 25 0.71 -13.45 14.96
N ILE A 26 1.94 -13.04 15.30
CA ILE A 26 2.95 -12.63 14.32
C ILE A 26 3.44 -13.85 13.53
N TYR A 27 3.73 -14.97 14.20
CA TYR A 27 4.18 -16.18 13.53
C TYR A 27 3.10 -16.81 12.66
N ALA A 28 1.83 -16.82 13.11
CA ALA A 28 0.69 -17.25 12.31
C ALA A 28 0.51 -16.35 11.06
N ALA A 29 0.57 -15.03 11.21
CA ALA A 29 0.48 -14.10 10.09
C ALA A 29 1.63 -14.28 9.08
N VAL A 30 2.87 -14.43 9.55
CA VAL A 30 4.03 -14.68 8.67
C VAL A 30 3.88 -16.00 7.89
N CYS A 31 3.37 -17.07 8.52
CA CYS A 31 3.11 -18.35 7.84
C CYS A 31 1.91 -18.31 6.89
N LEU A 32 0.86 -17.55 7.20
CA LEU A 32 -0.28 -17.35 6.30
C LEU A 32 0.16 -16.59 5.04
N ILE A 33 0.94 -15.52 5.20
CA ILE A 33 1.54 -14.78 4.08
C ILE A 33 2.52 -15.69 3.30
N ALA A 34 3.29 -16.56 3.97
CA ALA A 34 4.15 -17.54 3.29
C ALA A 34 3.35 -18.48 2.36
N GLY A 35 2.21 -18.97 2.84
CA GLY A 35 1.29 -19.81 2.07
C GLY A 35 0.67 -19.07 0.90
N PHE A 36 0.18 -17.84 1.11
CA PHE A 36 -0.48 -17.04 0.08
C PHE A 36 0.47 -16.61 -1.05
N ILE A 37 1.72 -16.26 -0.72
CA ILE A 37 2.75 -15.93 -1.72
C ILE A 37 3.28 -17.19 -2.42
N GLY A 38 3.01 -18.40 -1.91
CA GLY A 38 3.47 -19.67 -2.49
C GLY A 38 4.81 -20.19 -1.96
N THR A 39 5.53 -19.39 -1.16
CA THR A 39 6.91 -19.69 -0.69
C THR A 39 7.06 -21.02 0.03
N GLU A 40 6.16 -21.28 0.97
CA GLU A 40 6.12 -22.45 1.84
C GLU A 40 4.67 -22.63 2.25
N PHE A 41 4.23 -23.88 2.46
CA PHE A 41 2.88 -24.18 2.96
C PHE A 41 1.71 -23.78 2.04
N ALA A 42 1.94 -23.53 0.74
CA ALA A 42 0.88 -23.22 -0.23
C ALA A 42 -0.31 -24.20 -0.13
N GLY A 43 -0.02 -25.51 -0.10
CA GLY A 43 -1.02 -26.58 0.04
C GLY A 43 -1.76 -26.66 1.39
N SER A 44 -1.51 -25.73 2.31
CA SER A 44 -2.34 -25.53 3.51
C SER A 44 -3.51 -24.56 3.28
N LEU A 45 -3.53 -23.87 2.13
CA LEU A 45 -4.63 -22.99 1.71
C LEU A 45 -5.60 -23.65 0.71
N ASP A 46 -5.27 -24.82 0.15
CA ASP A 46 -6.06 -25.50 -0.89
C ASP A 46 -7.55 -25.64 -0.52
N SER A 47 -7.85 -25.96 0.75
CA SER A 47 -9.23 -26.06 1.24
C SER A 47 -9.95 -24.70 1.27
N VAL A 48 -9.27 -23.63 1.69
CA VAL A 48 -9.83 -22.27 1.68
C VAL A 48 -10.08 -21.80 0.25
N THR A 49 -9.12 -22.04 -0.65
CA THR A 49 -9.24 -21.72 -2.08
C THR A 49 -10.40 -22.48 -2.73
N TYR A 50 -10.54 -23.78 -2.43
CA TYR A 50 -11.63 -24.61 -2.93
C TYR A 50 -13.01 -24.12 -2.45
N TYR A 51 -13.20 -23.91 -1.14
CA TYR A 51 -14.46 -23.36 -0.62
C TYR A 51 -14.76 -21.95 -1.13
N SER A 52 -13.75 -21.10 -1.32
CA SER A 52 -13.94 -19.77 -1.92
C SER A 52 -14.37 -19.83 -3.40
N ARG A 53 -14.05 -20.93 -4.09
CA ARG A 53 -14.41 -21.16 -5.49
C ARG A 53 -15.85 -21.66 -5.64
N ASP A 54 -16.26 -22.66 -4.84
CA ASP A 54 -17.67 -23.10 -4.78
C ASP A 54 -18.59 -21.95 -4.32
N ALA A 55 -18.21 -21.24 -3.25
CA ALA A 55 -19.01 -20.12 -2.75
C ALA A 55 -19.10 -18.94 -3.73
N ALA A 56 -18.07 -18.74 -4.57
CA ALA A 56 -18.11 -17.75 -5.65
C ALA A 56 -19.05 -18.15 -6.80
N GLU A 57 -19.29 -19.45 -7.02
CA GLU A 57 -20.23 -19.95 -8.04
C GLU A 57 -21.70 -19.91 -7.57
N GLU A 58 -22.01 -20.18 -6.28
CA GLU A 58 -23.40 -20.14 -5.77
C GLU A 58 -23.88 -18.76 -5.27
N GLN A 59 -23.01 -17.96 -4.64
CA GLN A 59 -23.40 -16.69 -4.02
C GLN A 59 -22.38 -15.61 -4.37
N GLY A 60 -22.62 -14.93 -5.50
CA GLY A 60 -21.75 -13.91 -6.12
C GLY A 60 -20.96 -13.08 -5.11
N ALA A 61 -19.76 -13.58 -4.78
CA ALA A 61 -19.01 -13.09 -3.63
C ALA A 61 -18.42 -11.71 -3.91
N PHE A 62 -18.13 -10.93 -2.88
CA PHE A 62 -17.57 -9.57 -2.98
C PHE A 62 -16.17 -9.50 -3.67
N PHE A 63 -15.61 -10.61 -4.13
CA PHE A 63 -14.45 -10.65 -5.02
C PHE A 63 -14.62 -11.55 -6.28
N ALA A 64 -15.72 -12.29 -6.41
CA ALA A 64 -15.93 -13.31 -7.44
C ALA A 64 -15.69 -12.82 -8.89
N PRO A 65 -16.27 -11.70 -9.37
CA PRO A 65 -16.07 -11.23 -10.75
C PRO A 65 -14.74 -10.49 -10.99
N ILE A 66 -13.87 -10.35 -9.98
CA ILE A 66 -12.45 -9.99 -10.19
C ILE A 66 -11.63 -11.26 -10.43
N THR A 67 -12.04 -12.37 -9.83
CA THR A 67 -11.41 -13.69 -9.95
C THR A 67 -12.01 -14.58 -11.05
N ASP A 68 -13.14 -14.19 -11.65
CA ASP A 68 -13.72 -14.88 -12.80
C ASP A 68 -12.91 -14.54 -14.06
N SER A 69 -11.74 -15.19 -14.16
CA SER A 69 -10.80 -15.01 -15.25
C SER A 69 -11.27 -15.65 -16.55
N ARG A 70 -12.50 -16.19 -16.64
CA ARG A 70 -13.02 -16.83 -17.85
C ARG A 70 -13.05 -15.84 -19.03
N GLY A 71 -13.77 -14.72 -18.90
CA GLY A 71 -13.84 -13.72 -19.98
C GLY A 71 -12.47 -13.20 -20.44
N MET A 72 -11.54 -12.98 -19.51
CA MET A 72 -10.15 -12.60 -19.84
C MET A 72 -9.37 -13.74 -20.52
N ALA A 73 -9.57 -15.00 -20.12
CA ALA A 73 -8.94 -16.16 -20.72
C ALA A 73 -9.52 -16.51 -22.09
N ASP A 74 -10.82 -16.32 -22.28
CA ASP A 74 -11.53 -16.52 -23.55
C ASP A 74 -11.03 -15.49 -24.58
N VAL A 75 -11.01 -14.19 -24.23
CA VAL A 75 -10.41 -13.12 -25.04
C VAL A 75 -8.93 -13.37 -25.33
N MET A 76 -8.16 -13.87 -24.35
CA MET A 76 -6.76 -14.26 -24.58
C MET A 76 -6.64 -15.44 -25.55
N THR A 77 -7.53 -16.43 -25.48
CA THR A 77 -7.51 -17.61 -26.35
C THR A 77 -7.80 -17.21 -27.79
N GLU A 78 -8.82 -16.38 -28.01
CA GLU A 78 -9.16 -15.80 -29.31
C GLU A 78 -7.99 -15.01 -29.92
N ILE A 79 -7.31 -14.18 -29.13
CA ILE A 79 -6.08 -13.46 -29.55
C ILE A 79 -4.96 -14.44 -29.91
N LEU A 80 -4.69 -15.45 -29.08
CA LEU A 80 -3.61 -16.42 -29.30
C LEU A 80 -3.85 -17.35 -30.49
N GLU A 81 -5.10 -17.53 -30.93
CA GLU A 81 -5.45 -18.26 -32.15
C GLU A 81 -5.38 -17.38 -33.42
N GLY A 82 -4.90 -16.14 -33.31
CA GLY A 82 -4.77 -15.18 -34.42
C GLY A 82 -6.06 -14.44 -34.76
N ARG A 83 -7.13 -14.64 -33.99
CA ARG A 83 -8.47 -14.07 -34.22
C ARG A 83 -8.64 -12.74 -33.48
N THR A 84 -7.67 -11.81 -33.63
CA THR A 84 -7.60 -10.54 -32.86
C THR A 84 -8.88 -9.70 -32.93
N GLU A 85 -9.52 -9.62 -34.10
CA GLU A 85 -10.80 -8.90 -34.29
C GLU A 85 -11.97 -9.58 -33.55
N GLU A 86 -11.98 -10.92 -33.48
CA GLU A 86 -13.00 -11.68 -32.74
C GLU A 86 -12.77 -11.54 -31.22
N GLY A 87 -11.52 -11.62 -30.77
CA GLY A 87 -11.14 -11.33 -29.38
C GLY A 87 -11.47 -9.90 -28.95
N ARG A 88 -11.34 -8.93 -29.86
CA ARG A 88 -11.80 -7.55 -29.64
C ARG A 88 -13.32 -7.45 -29.54
N ALA A 89 -14.06 -8.03 -30.49
CA ALA A 89 -15.52 -8.02 -30.45
C ALA A 89 -16.06 -8.70 -29.18
N LEU A 90 -15.46 -9.81 -28.77
CA LEU A 90 -15.75 -10.50 -27.51
C LEU A 90 -15.44 -9.60 -26.30
N SER A 91 -14.31 -8.89 -26.29
CA SER A 91 -13.96 -7.95 -25.23
C SER A 91 -14.98 -6.80 -25.12
N GLU A 92 -15.36 -6.18 -26.25
CA GLU A 92 -16.37 -5.12 -26.29
C GLU A 92 -17.76 -5.62 -25.83
N GLN A 93 -18.13 -6.86 -26.19
CA GLN A 93 -19.37 -7.50 -25.71
C GLN A 93 -19.34 -7.78 -24.20
N LEU A 94 -18.25 -8.37 -23.68
CA LEU A 94 -18.08 -8.64 -22.25
C LEU A 94 -18.11 -7.36 -21.41
N GLU A 95 -17.56 -6.25 -21.91
CA GLU A 95 -17.64 -4.96 -21.23
C GLU A 95 -19.09 -4.42 -21.20
N GLN A 96 -19.80 -4.45 -22.32
CA GLN A 96 -21.21 -4.01 -22.38
C GLN A 96 -22.14 -4.91 -21.54
N GLU A 97 -21.93 -6.22 -21.54
CA GLU A 97 -22.68 -7.15 -20.71
C GLU A 97 -22.40 -6.90 -19.22
N ALA A 98 -21.14 -6.71 -18.84
CA ALA A 98 -20.81 -6.42 -17.44
C ALA A 98 -21.39 -5.07 -16.97
N ILE A 99 -21.43 -4.05 -17.83
CA ILE A 99 -22.08 -2.76 -17.53
C ILE A 99 -23.60 -2.94 -17.37
N SER A 100 -24.29 -3.56 -18.32
CA SER A 100 -25.75 -3.75 -18.27
C SER A 100 -26.23 -4.68 -17.13
N ARG A 101 -25.47 -5.72 -16.80
CA ARG A 101 -25.68 -6.53 -15.58
C ARG A 101 -25.54 -5.70 -14.30
N SER A 102 -24.73 -4.63 -14.31
CA SER A 102 -24.57 -3.73 -13.13
C SER A 102 -25.70 -2.72 -12.97
N GLU A 103 -26.47 -2.43 -14.03
CA GLU A 103 -27.66 -1.57 -13.98
C GLU A 103 -28.91 -2.32 -13.49
N THR A 104 -28.94 -3.64 -13.67
CA THR A 104 -30.07 -4.52 -13.31
C THR A 104 -29.84 -5.35 -12.03
N GLY A 105 -28.58 -5.54 -11.62
CA GLY A 105 -28.20 -6.24 -10.40
C GLY A 105 -27.63 -5.34 -9.30
N ASN A 106 -26.97 -5.93 -8.30
CA ASN A 106 -26.23 -5.19 -7.28
C ASN A 106 -24.95 -4.59 -7.91
N PRO A 107 -24.74 -3.26 -7.94
CA PRO A 107 -23.67 -2.61 -8.70
C PRO A 107 -22.29 -2.78 -8.05
N MET A 108 -21.76 -4.00 -8.17
CA MET A 108 -20.48 -4.39 -7.61
C MET A 108 -19.32 -3.64 -8.30
N LEU A 109 -18.54 -2.92 -7.51
CA LEU A 109 -17.40 -2.06 -7.93
C LEU A 109 -17.73 -0.94 -8.94
N GLY A 110 -19.02 -0.66 -9.22
CA GLY A 110 -19.47 0.52 -9.97
C GLY A 110 -18.94 0.59 -11.39
N ARG A 111 -19.62 -0.06 -12.35
CA ARG A 111 -19.06 -0.37 -13.67
C ARG A 111 -19.24 0.72 -14.73
N THR A 112 -20.05 1.74 -14.45
CA THR A 112 -20.44 2.78 -15.41
C THR A 112 -19.46 3.94 -15.54
N ARG A 113 -18.94 4.48 -14.42
CA ARG A 113 -18.05 5.67 -14.42
C ARG A 113 -17.04 5.58 -13.27
N GLY A 114 -15.85 6.13 -13.48
CA GLY A 114 -14.77 6.14 -12.51
C GLY A 114 -13.44 5.67 -13.07
N VAL A 115 -12.44 5.57 -12.19
CA VAL A 115 -11.15 4.94 -12.49
C VAL A 115 -11.21 3.45 -12.15
N LEU A 116 -11.88 3.06 -11.05
CA LEU A 116 -12.10 1.65 -10.75
C LEU A 116 -13.02 1.03 -11.80
N SER A 117 -14.04 1.75 -12.30
CA SER A 117 -14.89 1.24 -13.37
C SER A 117 -14.08 0.84 -14.60
N LYS A 118 -13.13 1.67 -15.04
CA LYS A 118 -12.23 1.39 -16.17
C LYS A 118 -11.27 0.25 -15.90
N VAL A 119 -10.69 0.19 -14.70
CA VAL A 119 -9.75 -0.88 -14.32
C VAL A 119 -10.47 -2.22 -14.20
N VAL A 120 -11.64 -2.24 -13.55
CA VAL A 120 -12.46 -3.45 -13.36
C VAL A 120 -13.08 -3.90 -14.67
N ASN A 121 -13.60 -2.99 -15.50
CA ASN A 121 -14.05 -3.34 -16.86
C ASN A 121 -12.91 -3.91 -17.68
N GLY A 122 -11.77 -3.22 -17.78
CA GLY A 122 -10.64 -3.71 -18.54
C GLY A 122 -10.13 -5.09 -18.08
N ILE A 123 -10.09 -5.34 -16.76
CA ILE A 123 -9.71 -6.66 -16.23
C ILE A 123 -10.76 -7.73 -16.55
N THR A 124 -12.06 -7.47 -16.33
CA THR A 124 -13.14 -8.45 -16.63
C THR A 124 -13.27 -8.72 -18.13
N SER A 125 -13.18 -7.68 -18.98
CA SER A 125 -13.37 -7.77 -20.43
C SER A 125 -12.10 -8.14 -21.19
N GLY A 126 -10.93 -8.11 -20.56
CA GLY A 126 -9.65 -8.36 -21.22
C GLY A 126 -9.22 -7.27 -22.21
N SER A 127 -9.85 -6.08 -22.23
CA SER A 127 -9.56 -5.04 -23.24
C SER A 127 -8.12 -4.51 -23.19
N PHE A 128 -7.44 -4.62 -22.03
CA PHE A 128 -6.01 -4.35 -21.92
C PHE A 128 -5.15 -5.37 -22.70
N LEU A 129 -5.58 -6.63 -22.80
CA LEU A 129 -4.90 -7.67 -23.58
C LEU A 129 -5.04 -7.39 -25.06
N VAL A 130 -6.24 -7.01 -25.53
CA VAL A 130 -6.49 -6.57 -26.91
C VAL A 130 -5.57 -5.39 -27.26
N THR A 131 -5.53 -4.37 -26.39
CA THR A 131 -4.67 -3.18 -26.60
C THR A 131 -3.18 -3.54 -26.69
N ILE A 132 -2.70 -4.46 -25.85
CA ILE A 132 -1.30 -4.94 -25.88
C ILE A 132 -1.06 -5.79 -27.14
N ALA A 133 -2.00 -6.64 -27.52
CA ALA A 133 -1.91 -7.49 -28.70
C ALA A 133 -1.85 -6.65 -29.99
N GLU A 134 -2.75 -5.68 -30.16
CA GLU A 134 -2.73 -4.71 -31.26
C GLU A 134 -1.40 -3.93 -31.29
N ALA A 135 -0.91 -3.46 -30.15
CA ALA A 135 0.38 -2.74 -30.07
C ALA A 135 1.57 -3.62 -30.47
N VAL A 136 1.64 -4.87 -30.00
CA VAL A 136 2.69 -5.83 -30.37
C VAL A 136 2.57 -6.26 -31.83
N GLN A 137 1.36 -6.53 -32.32
CA GLN A 137 1.10 -6.89 -33.71
C GLN A 137 1.49 -5.75 -34.66
N SER A 138 1.20 -4.49 -34.29
CA SER A 138 1.61 -3.31 -35.07
C SER A 138 3.13 -3.11 -35.13
N ALA A 139 3.86 -3.45 -34.06
CA ALA A 139 5.31 -3.30 -33.97
C ALA A 139 6.10 -4.46 -34.59
N VAL A 140 5.53 -5.67 -34.62
CA VAL A 140 6.25 -6.92 -34.93
C VAL A 140 5.75 -7.59 -36.23
N GLY A 141 4.53 -7.29 -36.67
CA GLY A 141 4.00 -7.70 -37.98
C GLY A 141 3.79 -9.21 -38.17
N SER A 142 3.83 -10.01 -37.10
CA SER A 142 3.67 -11.48 -37.16
C SER A 142 2.97 -12.03 -35.92
N GLU A 143 1.90 -12.80 -36.12
CA GLU A 143 1.11 -13.47 -35.07
C GLU A 143 1.96 -14.41 -34.22
N ASN A 144 2.82 -15.23 -34.85
CA ASN A 144 3.72 -16.15 -34.14
C ASN A 144 4.66 -15.43 -33.15
N LEU A 145 5.09 -14.22 -33.49
CA LEU A 145 5.96 -13.42 -32.61
C LEU A 145 5.16 -12.72 -31.50
N MET A 146 3.89 -12.40 -31.72
CA MET A 146 2.96 -11.92 -30.69
C MET A 146 2.65 -13.02 -29.66
N ILE A 147 2.37 -14.26 -30.10
CA ILE A 147 2.20 -15.44 -29.22
C ILE A 147 3.48 -15.67 -28.40
N LEU A 148 4.65 -15.67 -29.06
CA LEU A 148 5.95 -15.83 -28.40
C LEU A 148 6.21 -14.73 -27.36
N PHE A 149 5.79 -13.49 -27.66
CA PHE A 149 5.88 -12.37 -26.72
C PHE A 149 5.00 -12.58 -25.49
N PHE A 150 3.72 -12.94 -25.64
CA PHE A 150 2.83 -13.16 -24.49
C PHE A 150 3.28 -14.33 -23.61
N VAL A 151 3.69 -15.45 -24.22
CA VAL A 151 4.25 -16.60 -23.48
C VAL A 151 5.54 -16.20 -22.76
N GLY A 152 6.45 -15.49 -23.44
CA GLY A 152 7.70 -15.00 -22.86
C GLY A 152 7.49 -14.00 -21.72
N ALA A 153 6.54 -13.07 -21.87
CA ALA A 153 6.20 -12.07 -20.87
C ALA A 153 5.52 -12.69 -19.64
N SER A 154 4.60 -13.65 -19.83
CA SER A 154 3.97 -14.40 -18.74
C SER A 154 4.98 -15.23 -17.95
N PHE A 155 5.89 -15.91 -18.66
CA PHE A 155 7.01 -16.64 -18.04
C PHE A 155 7.94 -15.68 -17.28
N ALA A 156 8.32 -14.55 -17.87
CA ALA A 156 9.19 -13.56 -17.23
C ALA A 156 8.54 -12.92 -16.00
N LEU A 157 7.24 -12.61 -16.04
CA LEU A 157 6.49 -12.09 -14.89
C LEU A 157 6.44 -13.11 -13.75
N SER A 158 6.09 -14.36 -14.06
CA SER A 158 6.06 -15.47 -13.09
C SER A 158 7.44 -15.73 -12.48
N PHE A 159 8.49 -15.72 -13.30
CA PHE A 159 9.88 -15.84 -12.85
C PHE A 159 10.30 -14.66 -11.97
N CYS A 160 9.91 -13.43 -12.30
CA CYS A 160 10.20 -12.24 -11.49
C CYS A 160 9.48 -12.28 -10.13
N PHE A 161 8.20 -12.68 -10.10
CA PHE A 161 7.46 -12.87 -8.86
C PHE A 161 8.14 -13.89 -7.95
N TRP A 162 8.46 -15.07 -8.50
CA TRP A 162 9.16 -16.13 -7.79
C TRP A 162 10.58 -15.71 -7.33
N CYS A 163 11.34 -15.03 -8.19
CA CYS A 163 12.71 -14.60 -7.90
C CYS A 163 12.78 -13.48 -6.85
N PHE A 164 11.92 -12.47 -6.93
CA PHE A 164 12.01 -11.27 -6.10
C PHE A 164 11.03 -11.22 -4.92
N LEU A 165 9.87 -11.87 -5.00
CA LEU A 165 8.91 -11.90 -3.89
C LEU A 165 9.07 -13.17 -3.06
N GLU A 166 8.93 -14.35 -3.66
CA GLU A 166 8.95 -15.61 -2.91
C GLU A 166 10.30 -15.89 -2.21
N ASN A 167 11.38 -15.88 -2.99
CA ASN A 167 12.73 -16.12 -2.47
C ASN A 167 13.15 -15.08 -1.42
N MET A 168 12.75 -13.81 -1.60
CA MET A 168 13.00 -12.74 -0.62
C MET A 168 12.18 -12.97 0.66
N PHE A 169 10.88 -13.25 0.54
CA PHE A 169 9.99 -13.45 1.68
C PHE A 169 10.42 -14.66 2.54
N THR A 170 10.94 -15.71 1.91
CA THR A 170 11.54 -16.85 2.61
C THR A 170 12.61 -16.41 3.61
N VAL A 171 13.50 -15.49 3.22
CA VAL A 171 14.58 -14.96 4.09
C VAL A 171 14.02 -13.99 5.15
N VAL A 172 13.07 -13.13 4.78
CA VAL A 172 12.37 -12.24 5.71
C VAL A 172 11.67 -13.04 6.82
N SER A 173 10.98 -14.13 6.47
CA SER A 173 10.33 -15.02 7.44
C SER A 173 11.35 -15.54 8.46
N ARG A 174 12.53 -16.01 8.02
CA ARG A 174 13.57 -16.51 8.94
C ARG A 174 14.08 -15.42 9.88
N ARG A 175 14.14 -14.16 9.44
CA ARG A 175 14.48 -13.03 10.32
C ARG A 175 13.47 -12.89 11.46
N PHE A 176 12.16 -12.94 11.18
CA PHE A 176 11.11 -12.87 12.21
C PHE A 176 11.25 -13.96 13.27
N PHE A 177 11.41 -15.23 12.86
CA PHE A 177 11.55 -16.35 13.82
C PHE A 177 12.91 -16.35 14.57
N LEU A 178 13.97 -15.78 13.99
CA LEU A 178 15.25 -15.61 14.67
C LEU A 178 15.21 -14.49 15.72
N GLU A 179 14.50 -13.37 15.45
CA GLU A 179 14.29 -12.30 16.43
C GLU A 179 13.36 -12.76 17.56
N GLY A 180 12.18 -13.33 17.26
CA GLY A 180 11.20 -13.77 18.26
C GLY A 180 11.63 -14.96 19.14
N ARG A 181 12.76 -15.62 18.83
CA ARG A 181 13.43 -16.57 19.73
C ARG A 181 14.07 -15.88 20.95
N MET A 182 14.60 -14.67 20.77
CA MET A 182 15.39 -13.96 21.78
C MET A 182 14.65 -12.79 22.45
N TYR A 183 13.78 -12.14 21.68
CA TYR A 183 13.10 -10.91 22.06
C TYR A 183 11.62 -11.16 22.38
N GLU A 184 11.06 -10.35 23.27
CA GLU A 184 9.67 -10.43 23.73
C GLU A 184 8.72 -9.69 22.80
N LYS A 185 9.23 -8.78 21.97
CA LYS A 185 8.50 -8.10 20.89
C LYS A 185 9.26 -8.21 19.57
N VAL A 186 8.54 -8.47 18.47
CA VAL A 186 9.08 -8.41 17.10
C VAL A 186 8.34 -7.34 16.32
N SER A 187 9.07 -6.43 15.66
CA SER A 187 8.47 -5.31 14.94
C SER A 187 7.94 -5.75 13.57
N ILE A 188 6.69 -5.38 13.26
CA ILE A 188 6.09 -5.55 11.92
C ILE A 188 6.95 -4.87 10.82
N GLN A 189 7.73 -3.84 11.18
CA GLN A 189 8.66 -3.18 10.25
C GLN A 189 9.73 -4.12 9.68
N ARG A 190 9.91 -5.35 10.21
CA ARG A 190 10.83 -6.35 9.64
C ARG A 190 10.37 -6.92 8.29
N PHE A 191 9.11 -6.76 7.88
CA PHE A 191 8.70 -7.12 6.51
C PHE A 191 9.47 -6.33 5.44
N VAL A 192 9.83 -5.07 5.72
CA VAL A 192 10.62 -4.22 4.81
C VAL A 192 12.12 -4.21 5.12
N TYR A 193 12.61 -5.15 5.92
CA TYR A 193 14.03 -5.22 6.35
C TYR A 193 15.01 -5.23 5.17
N LEU A 194 14.84 -6.14 4.21
CA LEU A 194 15.75 -6.29 3.07
C LEU A 194 15.74 -5.09 2.11
N LEU A 195 14.61 -4.36 2.05
CA LEU A 195 14.49 -3.09 1.34
C LEU A 195 15.25 -1.98 2.08
N ARG A 196 15.13 -1.90 3.42
CA ARG A 196 15.83 -0.91 4.26
C ARG A 196 17.35 -1.05 4.22
N VAL A 197 17.89 -2.27 4.28
CA VAL A 197 19.34 -2.50 4.11
C VAL A 197 19.81 -2.51 2.65
N LYS A 198 18.89 -2.28 1.69
CA LYS A 198 19.13 -2.31 0.23
C LYS A 198 19.80 -3.59 -0.29
N LYS A 199 19.56 -4.74 0.35
CA LYS A 199 20.12 -6.04 -0.06
C LYS A 199 19.09 -6.99 -0.69
N TRP A 200 17.85 -6.54 -0.91
CA TRP A 200 16.79 -7.35 -1.52
C TRP A 200 17.18 -8.02 -2.85
N LEU A 201 17.75 -7.29 -3.82
CA LEU A 201 18.27 -7.84 -5.08
C LEU A 201 19.35 -8.90 -4.85
N HIS A 202 20.30 -8.61 -3.96
CA HIS A 202 21.41 -9.50 -3.64
C HIS A 202 20.94 -10.80 -2.99
N VAL A 203 20.02 -10.70 -2.02
CA VAL A 203 19.41 -11.86 -1.35
C VAL A 203 18.60 -12.71 -2.34
N SER A 204 17.82 -12.07 -3.22
CA SER A 204 17.08 -12.74 -4.30
C SER A 204 18.04 -13.51 -5.23
N TRP A 205 19.16 -12.88 -5.63
CA TRP A 205 20.21 -13.54 -6.41
C TRP A 205 20.84 -14.75 -5.70
N VAL A 206 21.19 -14.64 -4.41
CA VAL A 206 21.73 -15.80 -3.67
C VAL A 206 20.72 -16.94 -3.60
N MET A 207 19.45 -16.62 -3.33
CA MET A 207 18.37 -17.62 -3.26
C MET A 207 18.11 -18.27 -4.63
N LEU A 208 18.14 -17.50 -5.73
CA LEU A 208 18.10 -18.00 -7.10
C LEU A 208 19.22 -19.01 -7.37
N VAL A 209 20.48 -18.65 -7.07
CA VAL A 209 21.64 -19.56 -7.27
C VAL A 209 21.53 -20.81 -6.39
N LYS A 210 21.08 -20.66 -5.14
CA LYS A 210 20.81 -21.80 -4.23
C LYS A 210 19.74 -22.74 -4.79
N THR A 211 18.68 -22.19 -5.38
CA THR A 211 17.61 -23.01 -5.96
C THR A 211 18.03 -23.63 -7.29
N LEU A 212 18.73 -22.91 -8.17
CA LEU A 212 19.32 -23.48 -9.39
C LEU A 212 20.20 -24.70 -9.08
N PHE A 213 21.10 -24.58 -8.10
CA PHE A 213 21.90 -25.73 -7.67
C PHE A 213 21.03 -26.84 -7.06
N GLN A 214 19.99 -26.52 -6.29
CA GLN A 214 19.08 -27.55 -5.75
C GLN A 214 18.33 -28.29 -6.87
N THR A 215 17.86 -27.60 -7.91
CA THR A 215 17.21 -28.17 -9.09
C THR A 215 18.16 -29.08 -9.87
N LEU A 216 19.38 -28.62 -10.16
CA LEU A 216 20.40 -29.42 -10.83
C LEU A 216 20.74 -30.70 -10.05
N TRP A 217 20.83 -30.62 -8.71
CA TRP A 217 20.99 -31.83 -7.88
C TRP A 217 19.72 -32.67 -7.80
N GLY A 218 18.53 -32.08 -7.93
CA GLY A 218 17.23 -32.75 -7.99
C GLY A 218 17.06 -33.69 -9.20
N LEU A 219 17.80 -33.44 -10.29
CA LEU A 219 17.94 -34.37 -11.42
C LEU A 219 18.60 -35.72 -11.02
N THR A 220 19.17 -35.80 -9.82
CA THR A 220 19.70 -37.04 -9.23
C THR A 220 18.91 -37.39 -7.96
N VAL A 221 18.33 -38.59 -7.88
CA VAL A 221 17.50 -38.99 -6.73
C VAL A 221 18.27 -38.89 -5.40
N ILE A 222 19.48 -39.47 -5.36
CA ILE A 222 20.34 -39.48 -4.17
C ILE A 222 20.92 -38.09 -3.88
N GLY A 223 21.38 -37.38 -4.93
CA GLY A 223 21.99 -36.06 -4.78
C GLY A 223 20.97 -35.02 -4.33
N GLY A 224 19.76 -35.02 -4.88
CA GLY A 224 18.66 -34.12 -4.52
C GLY A 224 18.36 -34.17 -3.02
N PHE A 225 18.12 -35.37 -2.48
CA PHE A 225 17.89 -35.57 -1.04
C PHE A 225 19.06 -35.09 -0.17
N ILE A 226 20.30 -35.48 -0.50
CA ILE A 226 21.49 -35.06 0.27
C ILE A 226 21.71 -33.55 0.19
N LYS A 227 21.41 -32.92 -0.95
CA LYS A 227 21.72 -31.51 -1.23
C LYS A 227 20.64 -30.57 -0.70
N HIS A 228 19.38 -30.99 -0.68
CA HIS A 228 18.31 -30.34 0.08
C HIS A 228 18.75 -30.05 1.53
N TYR A 229 19.13 -31.09 2.29
CA TYR A 229 19.65 -30.91 3.65
C TYR A 229 21.04 -30.25 3.70
N SER A 230 21.79 -30.18 2.61
CA SER A 230 23.07 -29.45 2.59
C SER A 230 22.89 -27.93 2.44
N TYR A 231 21.82 -27.49 1.80
CA TYR A 231 21.52 -26.07 1.52
C TYR A 231 20.44 -25.49 2.44
N PHE A 232 19.89 -26.31 3.35
CA PHE A 232 18.79 -25.97 4.26
C PHE A 232 19.02 -24.70 5.10
N LEU A 233 20.27 -24.38 5.46
CA LEU A 233 20.58 -23.23 6.31
C LEU A 233 20.76 -21.91 5.53
N VAL A 234 20.83 -21.92 4.19
CA VAL A 234 21.09 -20.71 3.39
C VAL A 234 20.12 -19.56 3.70
N PRO A 235 18.78 -19.76 3.82
CA PRO A 235 17.87 -18.67 4.14
C PRO A 235 18.10 -18.07 5.54
N TYR A 236 18.54 -18.89 6.50
CA TYR A 236 18.86 -18.43 7.87
C TYR A 236 20.17 -17.65 7.89
N ILE A 237 21.18 -18.10 7.13
CA ILE A 237 22.46 -17.39 6.96
C ILE A 237 22.24 -16.00 6.32
N LEU A 238 21.36 -15.90 5.32
CA LEU A 238 21.01 -14.62 4.69
C LEU A 238 20.15 -13.71 5.58
N ALA A 239 19.30 -14.29 6.45
CA ALA A 239 18.55 -13.53 7.43
C ALA A 239 19.47 -12.93 8.52
N GLU A 240 20.58 -13.60 8.81
CA GLU A 240 21.63 -13.09 9.70
C GLU A 240 22.53 -12.06 9.01
N ASN A 241 23.05 -12.38 7.82
CA ASN A 241 23.92 -11.53 7.02
C ASN A 241 23.44 -11.44 5.56
N PRO A 242 22.63 -10.41 5.22
CA PRO A 242 22.14 -10.19 3.86
C PRO A 242 23.20 -9.82 2.82
N GLY A 243 24.46 -9.57 3.25
CA GLY A 243 25.56 -9.19 2.38
C GLY A 243 26.41 -10.35 1.88
N MET A 244 26.21 -11.58 2.39
CA MET A 244 27.05 -12.74 2.07
C MET A 244 26.94 -13.17 0.60
N GLY A 245 28.05 -13.57 -0.03
CA GLY A 245 28.07 -14.04 -1.41
C GLY A 245 27.38 -15.39 -1.61
N ALA A 246 26.89 -15.67 -2.82
CA ALA A 246 26.07 -16.85 -3.08
C ALA A 246 26.81 -18.18 -2.82
N LEU A 247 28.01 -18.31 -3.37
CA LEU A 247 28.86 -19.49 -3.17
C LEU A 247 29.34 -19.62 -1.72
N GLU A 248 29.50 -18.50 -1.02
CA GLU A 248 29.91 -18.45 0.39
C GLU A 248 28.80 -19.01 1.28
N ALA A 249 27.57 -18.49 1.16
CA ALA A 249 26.42 -18.92 1.95
C ALA A 249 26.09 -20.40 1.72
N ILE A 250 26.11 -20.85 0.46
CA ILE A 250 25.90 -22.26 0.10
C ILE A 250 27.02 -23.14 0.68
N SER A 251 28.28 -22.72 0.58
CA SER A 251 29.42 -23.48 1.10
C SER A 251 29.46 -23.51 2.63
N LEU A 252 29.07 -22.43 3.30
CA LEU A 252 28.93 -22.35 4.74
C LEU A 252 27.81 -23.28 5.24
N SER A 253 26.62 -23.23 4.62
CA SER A 253 25.53 -24.19 4.90
C SER A 253 26.00 -25.64 4.73
N ARG A 254 26.71 -25.96 3.64
CA ARG A 254 27.28 -27.31 3.42
C ARG A 254 28.25 -27.74 4.52
N ARG A 255 29.07 -26.83 5.05
CA ARG A 255 30.03 -27.08 6.13
C ARG A 255 29.31 -27.29 7.46
N MET A 256 28.42 -26.37 7.83
CA MET A 256 27.59 -26.46 9.05
C MET A 256 26.73 -27.73 9.10
N MET A 257 26.22 -28.18 7.95
CA MET A 257 25.41 -29.40 7.86
C MET A 257 26.23 -30.70 7.79
N LYS A 258 27.57 -30.66 7.73
CA LYS A 258 28.42 -31.86 7.65
C LYS A 258 28.35 -32.63 8.98
N GLY A 259 27.75 -33.81 8.96
CA GLY A 259 27.45 -34.63 10.15
C GLY A 259 26.04 -34.45 10.72
N HIS A 260 25.36 -33.36 10.38
CA HIS A 260 24.04 -33.01 10.94
C HIS A 260 22.84 -33.23 9.98
N LYS A 261 23.06 -33.60 8.71
CA LYS A 261 21.97 -33.87 7.74
C LYS A 261 20.97 -34.92 8.22
N TRP A 262 21.46 -36.06 8.70
CA TRP A 262 20.60 -37.13 9.24
C TRP A 262 19.84 -36.66 10.49
N GLN A 263 20.49 -35.86 11.35
CA GLN A 263 19.84 -35.27 12.52
C GLN A 263 18.71 -34.29 12.10
N CYS A 264 18.90 -33.54 11.02
CA CYS A 264 17.89 -32.65 10.44
C CYS A 264 16.69 -33.43 9.87
N PHE A 265 16.95 -34.45 9.05
CA PHE A 265 15.90 -35.35 8.52
C PHE A 265 15.08 -36.01 9.63
N VAL A 266 15.74 -36.58 10.65
CA VAL A 266 15.08 -37.19 11.80
C VAL A 266 14.35 -36.14 12.68
N PHE A 267 14.82 -34.89 12.68
CA PHE A 267 14.11 -33.78 13.32
C PHE A 267 12.85 -33.40 12.54
N GLU A 268 12.91 -33.36 11.20
CA GLU A 268 11.76 -33.15 10.32
C GLU A 268 10.70 -34.26 10.45
N LEU A 269 11.11 -35.53 10.38
CA LEU A 269 10.22 -36.68 10.61
C LEU A 269 9.50 -36.61 11.96
N SER A 270 10.13 -36.01 12.98
CA SER A 270 9.49 -35.79 14.28
C SER A 270 8.35 -34.76 14.27
N PHE A 271 8.02 -34.17 13.10
CA PHE A 271 6.83 -33.38 12.84
C PHE A 271 5.75 -34.09 12.01
N LEU A 272 5.99 -35.31 11.52
CA LEU A 272 5.06 -36.03 10.63
C LEU A 272 3.66 -36.21 11.25
N GLY A 273 3.57 -36.44 12.55
CA GLY A 273 2.28 -36.51 13.26
C GLY A 273 1.46 -35.21 13.22
N TRP A 274 2.10 -34.04 13.09
CA TRP A 274 1.41 -32.77 12.91
C TRP A 274 0.88 -32.60 11.48
N TYR A 275 1.51 -33.25 10.49
CA TYR A 275 0.99 -33.32 9.12
C TYR A 275 -0.22 -34.25 9.03
N LEU A 276 -0.20 -35.39 9.75
CA LEU A 276 -1.38 -36.25 9.90
C LEU A 276 -2.55 -35.48 10.56
N LEU A 277 -2.28 -34.72 11.63
CA LEU A 277 -3.27 -33.83 12.24
C LEU A 277 -3.76 -32.75 11.27
N GLY A 278 -2.86 -32.22 10.44
CA GLY A 278 -3.17 -31.31 9.34
C GLY A 278 -4.27 -31.86 8.42
N MET A 279 -4.08 -33.09 7.92
CA MET A 279 -5.08 -33.76 7.07
C MET A 279 -6.41 -33.99 7.79
N VAL A 280 -6.41 -34.46 9.05
CA VAL A 280 -7.63 -34.68 9.85
C VAL A 280 -8.38 -33.37 10.17
N THR A 281 -7.67 -32.24 10.21
CA THR A 281 -8.23 -30.90 10.50
C THR A 281 -8.45 -30.05 9.24
N PHE A 282 -8.54 -30.66 8.05
CA PHE A 282 -8.75 -29.97 6.77
C PHE A 282 -7.73 -28.81 6.53
N ARG A 283 -6.46 -29.06 6.89
CA ARG A 283 -5.32 -28.12 6.92
C ARG A 283 -5.39 -27.00 7.97
N LEU A 284 -6.48 -26.88 8.73
CA LEU A 284 -6.65 -25.77 9.70
C LEU A 284 -5.56 -25.74 10.78
N SER A 285 -5.13 -26.90 11.30
CA SER A 285 -4.02 -26.96 12.25
C SER A 285 -2.66 -26.61 11.65
N GLU A 286 -2.48 -26.75 10.33
CA GLU A 286 -1.25 -26.33 9.65
C GLU A 286 -1.13 -24.81 9.62
N LEU A 287 -2.22 -24.13 9.23
CA LEU A 287 -2.30 -22.68 9.13
C LEU A 287 -2.04 -21.98 10.47
N PHE A 288 -2.68 -22.45 11.55
CA PHE A 288 -2.66 -21.76 12.84
C PHE A 288 -1.64 -22.28 13.87
N TYR A 289 -1.07 -23.48 13.68
CA TYR A 289 -0.18 -24.07 14.70
C TYR A 289 1.04 -24.77 14.11
N SER A 290 0.85 -25.79 13.27
CA SER A 290 1.92 -26.72 12.90
C SER A 290 3.02 -26.05 12.07
N ASN A 291 2.68 -25.16 11.14
CA ASN A 291 3.66 -24.47 10.31
C ASN A 291 4.47 -23.43 11.12
N PRO A 292 3.84 -22.49 11.87
CA PRO A 292 4.54 -21.63 12.82
C PRO A 292 5.46 -22.37 13.80
N TYR A 293 4.98 -23.47 14.41
CA TYR A 293 5.76 -24.26 15.35
C TYR A 293 6.92 -25.01 14.69
N LYS A 294 6.74 -25.52 13.46
CA LYS A 294 7.83 -26.13 12.67
C LYS A 294 8.94 -25.12 12.39
N VAL A 295 8.61 -23.91 11.90
CA VAL A 295 9.62 -22.88 11.57
C VAL A 295 10.33 -22.37 12.84
N ALA A 296 9.61 -22.17 13.94
CA ALA A 296 10.22 -21.86 15.23
C ALA A 296 11.22 -22.94 15.70
N ALA A 297 10.90 -24.23 15.48
CA ALA A 297 11.77 -25.34 15.84
C ALA A 297 13.01 -25.47 14.94
N PHE A 298 12.92 -25.14 13.65
CA PHE A 298 14.10 -25.08 12.77
C PHE A 298 14.96 -23.84 13.00
N SER A 299 14.39 -22.74 13.51
CA SER A 299 15.16 -21.58 13.97
C SER A 299 16.03 -21.91 15.18
N GLU A 300 15.54 -22.74 16.10
CA GLU A 300 16.33 -23.32 17.20
C GLU A 300 17.42 -24.27 16.70
N PHE A 301 17.12 -25.10 15.69
CA PHE A 301 18.09 -26.00 15.06
C PHE A 301 19.24 -25.22 14.40
N TYR A 302 18.93 -24.14 13.67
CA TYR A 302 19.93 -23.23 13.11
C TYR A 302 20.78 -22.58 14.22
N SER A 303 20.16 -22.12 15.31
CA SER A 303 20.86 -21.50 16.45
C SER A 303 21.91 -22.43 17.07
N GLU A 304 21.61 -23.72 17.24
CA GLU A 304 22.60 -24.69 17.75
C GLU A 304 23.70 -24.97 16.72
N LEU A 305 23.38 -25.14 15.43
CA LEU A 305 24.40 -25.35 14.40
C LEU A 305 25.31 -24.13 14.21
N ARG A 306 24.78 -22.91 14.38
CA ARG A 306 25.57 -21.68 14.42
C ARG A 306 26.52 -21.65 15.61
N ARG A 307 26.05 -22.02 16.81
CA ARG A 307 26.91 -22.11 18.00
C ARG A 307 28.05 -23.09 17.78
N LEU A 308 27.76 -24.29 17.29
CA LEU A 308 28.78 -25.29 16.92
C LEU A 308 29.75 -24.76 15.85
N ALA A 309 29.25 -24.11 14.81
CA ALA A 309 30.09 -23.55 13.74
C ALA A 309 31.10 -22.50 14.24
N LYS A 310 30.73 -21.73 15.27
CA LYS A 310 31.63 -20.78 15.93
C LYS A 310 32.58 -21.46 16.93
N GLU A 311 32.10 -22.40 17.74
CA GLU A 311 32.96 -23.18 18.66
C GLU A 311 34.04 -23.96 17.90
N ASP A 312 33.70 -24.55 16.77
CA ASP A 312 34.59 -25.37 15.94
C ASP A 312 35.43 -24.51 14.96
N ASN A 313 35.34 -23.17 15.03
CA ASN A 313 36.00 -22.20 14.14
C ASN A 313 35.90 -22.56 12.65
N LEU A 314 34.68 -22.88 12.17
CA LEU A 314 34.48 -23.31 10.79
C LEU A 314 34.83 -22.20 9.78
N PRO A 315 35.52 -22.50 8.66
CA PRO A 315 35.81 -21.51 7.64
C PRO A 315 34.54 -20.78 7.15
N GLY A 316 34.55 -19.45 7.23
CA GLY A 316 33.41 -18.58 6.90
C GLY A 316 32.38 -18.38 8.02
N ALA A 317 32.55 -18.98 9.21
CA ALA A 317 31.69 -18.69 10.38
C ALA A 317 31.85 -17.24 10.89
N GLU A 318 32.96 -16.57 10.56
CA GLU A 318 33.18 -15.13 10.76
C GLU A 318 32.04 -14.28 10.20
N ALA A 319 31.49 -14.67 9.05
CA ALA A 319 30.45 -13.94 8.36
C ALA A 319 29.05 -14.12 8.99
N LEU A 320 28.92 -14.96 10.03
CA LEU A 320 27.76 -15.03 10.92
C LEU A 320 27.91 -13.94 12.00
N ASN A 321 27.84 -12.67 11.59
CA ASN A 321 28.28 -11.53 12.39
C ASN A 321 27.19 -10.88 13.27
N ASP A 322 25.90 -11.23 13.12
CA ASP A 322 24.84 -10.70 13.99
C ASP A 322 24.89 -11.39 15.36
N ARG A 323 25.56 -10.76 16.32
CA ARG A 323 25.63 -11.24 17.71
C ARG A 323 24.26 -11.18 18.38
N TYR A 324 23.48 -10.13 18.10
CA TYR A 324 22.29 -9.77 18.88
C TYR A 324 21.05 -10.57 18.50
N LEU A 325 21.08 -11.31 17.39
CA LEU A 325 20.14 -12.41 17.14
C LEU A 325 20.30 -13.61 18.10
N PHE A 326 21.39 -13.73 18.88
CA PHE A 326 21.68 -14.93 19.67
C PHE A 326 22.05 -14.65 21.13
N VAL A 327 22.45 -13.42 21.44
CA VAL A 327 22.79 -12.96 22.79
C VAL A 327 22.11 -11.61 22.99
N ARG A 328 21.36 -11.42 24.09
CA ARG A 328 20.82 -10.09 24.42
C ARG A 328 21.98 -9.12 24.65
N ALA A 329 21.84 -7.88 24.19
CA ALA A 329 22.85 -6.85 24.44
C ALA A 329 22.94 -6.57 25.95
N GLU A 330 24.15 -6.29 26.44
CA GLU A 330 24.35 -5.90 27.83
C GLU A 330 23.71 -4.53 28.08
N PRO A 331 23.08 -4.30 29.26
CA PRO A 331 22.40 -3.02 29.54
C PRO A 331 23.31 -1.79 29.37
N GLN A 332 24.61 -1.93 29.64
CA GLN A 332 25.60 -0.87 29.43
C GLN A 332 25.78 -0.55 27.93
N THR A 333 25.84 -1.56 27.06
CA THR A 333 25.92 -1.38 25.61
C THR A 333 24.64 -0.76 25.04
N LEU A 334 23.46 -1.16 25.56
CA LEU A 334 22.19 -0.55 25.17
C LEU A 334 22.13 0.92 25.59
N ARG A 335 22.51 1.25 26.84
CA ARG A 335 22.60 2.63 27.32
C ARG A 335 23.56 3.49 26.48
N ALA A 336 24.72 2.96 26.10
CA ALA A 336 25.67 3.70 25.27
C ALA A 336 25.14 3.97 23.84
N VAL A 337 24.44 3.01 23.23
CA VAL A 337 23.98 3.10 21.82
C VAL A 337 22.62 3.80 21.66
N TYR A 338 21.82 3.82 22.73
CA TYR A 338 20.53 4.50 22.81
C TYR A 338 20.53 5.60 23.88
N ALA A 339 21.69 6.24 24.13
CA ALA A 339 21.80 7.31 25.12
C ALA A 339 20.74 8.41 24.92
N ASP A 340 20.50 8.81 23.66
CA ASP A 340 19.47 9.76 23.25
C ASP A 340 18.01 9.32 23.52
N VAL A 341 17.78 8.04 23.83
CA VAL A 341 16.49 7.51 24.28
C VAL A 341 16.38 7.60 25.80
N TYR A 342 17.43 7.19 26.52
CA TYR A 342 17.49 7.27 27.98
C TYR A 342 17.49 8.73 28.48
N GLU A 343 18.29 9.60 27.88
CA GLU A 343 18.29 11.05 28.13
C GLU A 343 16.89 11.67 27.95
N ALA A 344 16.15 11.23 26.93
CA ALA A 344 14.79 11.72 26.65
C ALA A 344 13.70 11.12 27.56
N GLU A 345 14.01 10.09 28.36
CA GLU A 345 13.15 9.57 29.44
C GLU A 345 13.53 10.14 30.82
N GLU A 346 14.80 10.54 31.00
CA GLU A 346 15.30 11.22 32.21
C GLU A 346 15.03 12.74 32.17
N GLU A 347 14.84 13.33 30.98
CA GLU A 347 14.28 14.67 30.83
C GLU A 347 12.92 14.78 31.54
N PRO A 348 12.64 15.87 32.29
CA PRO A 348 11.38 16.04 32.99
C PRO A 348 10.20 16.05 32.03
N GLU A 349 9.02 15.70 32.55
CA GLU A 349 7.77 15.60 31.78
C GLU A 349 7.57 16.84 30.89
N VAL A 350 7.28 16.58 29.60
CA VAL A 350 7.40 17.56 28.50
C VAL A 350 6.73 18.88 28.88
N MET A 351 7.50 19.97 28.85
CA MET A 351 7.14 21.30 29.35
C MET A 351 5.67 21.67 29.05
N GLU A 352 4.80 21.59 30.05
CA GLU A 352 3.39 21.85 29.81
C GLU A 352 3.15 23.32 29.46
N LEU A 353 2.63 23.57 28.26
CA LEU A 353 1.99 24.83 27.95
C LEU A 353 0.69 24.90 28.77
N HIS A 354 0.54 25.89 29.66
CA HIS A 354 -0.66 26.02 30.48
C HIS A 354 -1.78 26.83 29.81
N GLY A 355 -3.00 26.65 30.32
CA GLY A 355 -4.20 27.38 29.89
C GLY A 355 -4.55 27.19 28.41
N VAL A 356 -4.99 28.28 27.76
CA VAL A 356 -5.43 28.27 26.36
C VAL A 356 -4.33 27.77 25.40
N ARG A 357 -3.06 28.10 25.66
CA ARG A 357 -1.93 27.64 24.82
C ARG A 357 -1.78 26.11 24.88
N GLY A 358 -1.90 25.53 26.07
CA GLY A 358 -1.89 24.08 26.28
C GLY A 358 -3.02 23.35 25.57
N PHE A 359 -4.24 23.89 25.70
CA PHE A 359 -5.41 23.32 25.04
C PHE A 359 -5.22 23.23 23.52
N PHE A 360 -4.81 24.33 22.87
CA PHE A 360 -4.61 24.37 21.43
C PHE A 360 -3.43 23.53 20.93
N ALA A 361 -2.34 23.45 21.70
CA ALA A 361 -1.23 22.56 21.41
C ALA A 361 -1.67 21.08 21.50
N ASN A 362 -2.16 20.65 22.66
CA ASN A 362 -2.43 19.24 22.95
C ASN A 362 -3.60 18.65 22.14
N TRP A 363 -4.61 19.45 21.76
CA TRP A 363 -5.76 18.97 21.00
C TRP A 363 -5.64 19.15 19.49
N PHE A 364 -5.11 20.29 19.03
CA PHE A 364 -5.11 20.67 17.61
C PHE A 364 -3.72 20.80 16.99
N GLY A 365 -2.65 20.62 17.77
CA GLY A 365 -1.28 20.82 17.29
C GLY A 365 -0.99 22.28 16.92
N ILE A 366 -1.61 23.26 17.56
CA ILE A 366 -1.40 24.69 17.26
C ILE A 366 -0.48 25.34 18.29
N ILE A 367 0.54 26.06 17.81
CA ILE A 367 1.35 27.01 18.62
C ILE A 367 1.08 28.44 18.17
N PHE A 368 1.08 29.39 19.11
CA PHE A 368 0.68 30.76 18.82
C PHE A 368 1.86 31.65 18.41
N SER A 369 3.06 31.36 18.89
CA SER A 369 4.26 32.11 18.50
C SER A 369 5.45 31.18 18.22
N ARG A 370 6.60 31.78 17.92
CA ARG A 370 7.89 31.07 17.82
C ARG A 370 8.78 31.43 19.02
N SER A 371 8.18 31.55 20.21
CA SER A 371 8.88 31.79 21.48
C SER A 371 9.91 30.71 21.77
N GLU A 372 10.92 30.99 22.59
CA GLU A 372 11.92 29.98 22.96
C GLU A 372 11.27 28.81 23.71
N THR A 373 10.27 29.08 24.55
CA THR A 373 9.46 28.08 25.26
C THR A 373 8.70 27.16 24.30
N GLU A 374 7.99 27.70 23.29
CA GLU A 374 7.27 26.84 22.31
C GLU A 374 8.25 26.05 21.43
N ARG A 375 9.42 26.62 21.09
CA ARG A 375 10.47 25.89 20.35
C ARG A 375 11.15 24.80 21.18
N GLU A 376 11.27 24.97 22.49
CA GLU A 376 11.81 23.95 23.38
C GLU A 376 10.79 22.82 23.57
N TYR A 377 9.51 23.16 23.79
CA TYR A 377 8.41 22.21 23.82
C TYR A 377 8.35 21.33 22.55
N GLU A 378 8.43 21.92 21.35
CA GLU A 378 8.51 21.16 20.09
C GLU A 378 9.72 20.21 20.04
N ARG A 379 10.88 20.65 20.54
CA ARG A 379 12.13 19.86 20.55
C ARG A 379 12.10 18.72 21.58
N GLN A 380 11.50 18.95 22.76
CA GLN A 380 11.24 17.92 23.77
C GLN A 380 10.25 16.89 23.24
N GLN A 381 9.09 17.31 22.71
CA GLN A 381 8.10 16.39 22.16
C GLN A 381 8.65 15.53 21.01
N ALA A 382 9.49 16.12 20.14
CA ALA A 382 10.17 15.39 19.07
C ALA A 382 11.19 14.35 19.58
N ARG A 383 11.96 14.68 20.62
CA ARG A 383 12.85 13.72 21.32
C ARG A 383 12.02 12.59 21.92
N TRP A 384 10.98 12.91 22.67
CA TRP A 384 10.11 11.95 23.34
C TRP A 384 9.46 10.95 22.36
N ILE A 385 8.90 11.40 21.24
CA ILE A 385 8.30 10.50 20.22
C ILE A 385 9.36 9.58 19.59
N ARG A 386 10.58 10.10 19.40
CA ARG A 386 11.71 9.31 18.87
C ARG A 386 12.22 8.29 19.89
N ALA A 387 12.17 8.63 21.18
CA ALA A 387 12.46 7.73 22.28
C ALA A 387 11.41 6.62 22.37
N ASP A 388 10.11 6.94 22.42
CA ASP A 388 8.97 6.00 22.46
C ASP A 388 9.05 4.92 21.35
N ILE A 389 9.32 5.34 20.10
CA ILE A 389 9.48 4.40 18.95
C ILE A 389 10.67 3.44 19.12
N LEU A 390 11.70 3.83 19.88
CA LEU A 390 12.93 3.07 20.08
C LEU A 390 13.02 2.42 21.48
N LYS A 391 12.09 2.73 22.39
CA LYS A 391 12.06 2.30 23.79
C LYS A 391 12.19 0.80 23.92
N ASP A 392 11.34 0.05 23.23
CA ASP A 392 11.38 -1.43 23.21
C ASP A 392 12.76 -2.00 22.80
N ALA A 393 13.50 -1.31 21.93
CA ALA A 393 14.83 -1.72 21.50
C ALA A 393 15.95 -1.24 22.44
N ALA A 394 15.74 -0.10 23.13
CA ALA A 394 16.65 0.44 24.14
C ALA A 394 16.59 -0.37 25.46
N GLU A 395 15.39 -0.77 25.89
CA GLU A 395 15.13 -1.62 27.06
C GLU A 395 15.49 -3.10 26.81
N GLY A 396 15.68 -3.50 25.54
CA GLY A 396 16.06 -4.85 25.15
C GLY A 396 14.90 -5.85 24.99
N TYR A 397 13.65 -5.38 25.01
CA TYR A 397 12.46 -6.19 24.70
C TYR A 397 12.35 -6.55 23.22
N ALA A 398 12.90 -5.73 22.32
CA ALA A 398 12.94 -5.91 20.87
C ALA A 398 14.38 -5.88 20.33
N TYR A 399 14.59 -6.41 19.11
CA TYR A 399 15.91 -6.47 18.48
C TYR A 399 16.54 -5.06 18.32
N PRO A 400 17.76 -4.81 18.84
CA PRO A 400 18.38 -3.50 18.83
C PRO A 400 18.91 -3.14 17.43
N GLY A 401 18.06 -2.53 16.59
CA GLY A 401 18.39 -2.17 15.20
C GLY A 401 19.67 -1.36 15.01
N ARG A 402 20.03 -0.47 15.94
CA ARG A 402 21.28 0.33 15.89
C ARG A 402 22.56 -0.51 16.05
N LEU A 403 22.45 -1.73 16.58
CA LEU A 403 23.55 -2.66 16.79
C LEU A 403 23.69 -3.72 15.67
N HIS A 404 22.92 -3.59 14.58
CA HIS A 404 22.96 -4.51 13.44
C HIS A 404 24.28 -4.37 12.64
N PRO A 405 24.94 -5.47 12.23
CA PRO A 405 26.26 -5.40 11.57
C PRO A 405 26.28 -4.66 10.22
N VAL A 406 25.18 -4.68 9.48
CA VAL A 406 25.00 -3.84 8.29
C VAL A 406 24.26 -2.57 8.73
N PRO A 407 24.83 -1.37 8.61
CA PRO A 407 24.12 -0.15 8.97
C PRO A 407 22.79 -0.04 8.21
N GLU A 408 21.66 0.05 8.93
CA GLU A 408 20.43 0.59 8.35
C GLU A 408 20.75 2.05 7.97
N GLU A 409 21.00 2.31 6.67
CA GLU A 409 21.57 3.58 6.17
C GLU A 409 20.96 4.84 6.82
N GLU A 410 21.80 5.85 7.06
CA GLU A 410 21.55 7.07 7.85
C GLU A 410 20.36 7.95 7.43
N LYS A 411 19.60 7.56 6.40
CA LYS A 411 18.34 8.20 5.99
C LYS A 411 17.27 8.19 7.08
N ARG A 412 17.43 7.41 8.17
CA ARG A 412 16.70 7.63 9.42
C ARG A 412 16.65 9.12 9.79
N LYS A 413 17.77 9.85 9.84
CA LYS A 413 17.77 11.29 10.20
C LYS A 413 16.95 12.19 9.24
N LYS A 414 16.83 11.84 7.95
CA LYS A 414 16.09 12.63 6.94
C LYS A 414 14.60 12.26 6.80
N ILE A 415 14.20 11.07 7.24
CA ILE A 415 12.78 10.65 7.29
C ILE A 415 12.21 10.88 8.70
N GLU A 416 13.01 10.71 9.76
CA GLU A 416 12.68 11.10 11.15
C GLU A 416 12.49 12.63 11.31
N THR A 417 12.99 13.45 10.38
CA THR A 417 12.72 14.90 10.35
C THR A 417 11.34 15.27 9.76
N LEU A 418 10.61 14.33 9.17
CA LEU A 418 9.18 14.46 8.88
C LEU A 418 8.40 14.12 10.16
N GLN A 419 8.50 15.01 11.14
CA GLN A 419 7.77 14.93 12.41
C GLN A 419 6.27 15.06 12.15
N TYR A 420 5.59 13.94 11.93
CA TYR A 420 4.17 13.93 11.60
C TYR A 420 3.29 14.39 12.78
N VAL A 421 3.77 14.36 14.03
CA VAL A 421 3.09 14.92 15.22
C VAL A 421 3.51 16.38 15.49
N ARG A 422 4.07 17.08 14.49
CA ARG A 422 4.51 18.47 14.62
C ARG A 422 3.34 19.42 14.94
N HIS A 423 3.68 20.45 15.73
CA HIS A 423 2.88 21.63 15.96
C HIS A 423 3.08 22.69 14.85
N TYR A 424 2.00 23.38 14.48
CA TYR A 424 2.01 24.39 13.42
C TYR A 424 1.61 25.76 13.97
N THR A 425 2.28 26.81 13.49
CA THR A 425 1.87 28.19 13.81
C THR A 425 0.61 28.55 13.04
N VAL A 426 -0.21 29.46 13.59
CA VAL A 426 -1.38 30.02 12.87
C VAL A 426 -0.99 30.54 11.46
N TRP A 427 0.16 31.21 11.36
CA TRP A 427 0.73 31.66 10.08
C TRP A 427 1.10 30.51 9.13
N SER A 428 1.70 29.43 9.65
CA SER A 428 1.96 28.21 8.87
C SER A 428 0.65 27.60 8.35
N LEU A 429 -0.41 27.56 9.16
CA LEU A 429 -1.70 26.98 8.79
C LEU A 429 -2.43 27.82 7.72
N ILE A 430 -2.36 29.16 7.79
CA ILE A 430 -2.88 30.04 6.75
C ILE A 430 -2.14 29.82 5.42
N LEU A 431 -0.81 29.70 5.45
CA LEU A 431 -0.04 29.37 4.24
C LEU A 431 -0.33 27.95 3.73
N MET A 432 -0.56 26.97 4.61
CA MET A 432 -0.98 25.62 4.22
C MET A 432 -2.34 25.62 3.54
N PHE A 433 -3.32 26.37 4.04
CA PHE A 433 -4.62 26.54 3.40
C PHE A 433 -4.43 27.00 1.94
N PHE A 434 -3.69 28.08 1.71
CA PHE A 434 -3.45 28.59 0.35
C PHE A 434 -2.64 27.63 -0.52
N CYS A 435 -1.60 26.98 0.02
CA CYS A 435 -0.82 25.99 -0.74
C CYS A 435 -1.66 24.77 -1.13
N PHE A 436 -2.46 24.21 -0.23
CA PHE A 436 -3.32 23.06 -0.54
C PHE A 436 -4.47 23.45 -1.47
N SER A 437 -5.05 24.65 -1.34
CA SER A 437 -6.04 25.18 -2.29
C SER A 437 -5.46 25.39 -3.69
N LEU A 438 -4.21 25.86 -3.81
CA LEU A 438 -3.52 26.00 -5.10
C LEU A 438 -3.15 24.64 -5.69
N ILE A 439 -2.69 23.68 -4.88
CA ILE A 439 -2.40 22.31 -5.33
C ILE A 439 -3.69 21.63 -5.84
N GLY A 440 -4.81 21.79 -5.12
CA GLY A 440 -6.13 21.30 -5.56
C GLY A 440 -6.62 21.96 -6.85
N TRP A 441 -6.39 23.27 -7.01
CA TRP A 441 -6.67 23.98 -8.26
C TRP A 441 -5.83 23.45 -9.43
N ILE A 442 -4.51 23.32 -9.26
CA ILE A 442 -3.60 22.76 -10.28
C ILE A 442 -4.05 21.34 -10.64
N TRP A 443 -4.42 20.51 -9.66
CA TRP A 443 -4.89 19.15 -9.88
C TRP A 443 -6.18 19.09 -10.73
N GLU A 444 -7.24 19.78 -10.30
CA GLU A 444 -8.53 19.81 -11.01
C GLU A 444 -8.42 20.39 -12.43
N VAL A 445 -7.70 21.50 -12.58
CA VAL A 445 -7.48 22.14 -13.89
C VAL A 445 -6.66 21.23 -14.81
N SER A 446 -5.64 20.54 -14.28
CA SER A 446 -4.81 19.61 -15.04
C SER A 446 -5.59 18.36 -15.46
N LEU A 447 -6.42 17.78 -14.57
CA LEU A 447 -7.32 16.67 -14.90
C LEU A 447 -8.30 17.06 -16.02
N HIS A 448 -8.96 18.21 -15.90
CA HIS A 448 -9.88 18.69 -16.95
C HIS A 448 -9.15 18.99 -18.27
N PHE A 449 -7.94 19.57 -18.21
CA PHE A 449 -7.13 19.82 -19.40
C PHE A 449 -6.75 18.53 -20.13
N ILE A 450 -6.33 17.50 -19.40
CA ILE A 450 -5.98 16.17 -19.95
C ILE A 450 -7.22 15.46 -20.51
N MET A 451 -8.35 15.50 -19.80
CA MET A 451 -9.57 14.77 -20.17
C MET A 451 -10.38 15.43 -21.30
N ALA A 452 -10.41 16.76 -21.36
CA ALA A 452 -11.26 17.51 -22.29
C ALA A 452 -10.48 18.35 -23.33
N GLY A 453 -9.14 18.33 -23.27
CA GLY A 453 -8.27 19.10 -24.19
C GLY A 453 -8.40 20.62 -24.06
N LYS A 454 -9.00 21.12 -22.97
CA LYS A 454 -9.35 22.54 -22.79
C LYS A 454 -9.05 23.01 -21.38
N PHE A 455 -8.39 24.17 -21.30
CA PHE A 455 -8.17 24.88 -20.05
C PHE A 455 -9.51 25.45 -19.55
N VAL A 456 -9.87 25.12 -18.32
CA VAL A 456 -11.09 25.58 -17.67
C VAL A 456 -10.75 25.91 -16.22
N ASN A 457 -11.12 27.10 -15.75
CA ASN A 457 -10.92 27.51 -14.36
C ASN A 457 -11.92 26.77 -13.46
N ARG A 458 -11.47 25.72 -12.76
CA ARG A 458 -12.33 24.86 -11.93
C ARG A 458 -12.62 25.52 -10.57
N GLY A 459 -13.80 25.24 -10.01
CA GLY A 459 -14.24 25.75 -8.70
C GLY A 459 -15.25 26.90 -8.77
N VAL A 460 -15.74 27.33 -7.60
CA VAL A 460 -16.73 28.42 -7.42
C VAL A 460 -16.09 29.81 -7.47
N LEU A 461 -14.82 29.88 -7.07
CA LEU A 461 -14.01 31.09 -6.98
C LEU A 461 -13.30 31.37 -8.31
N HIS A 462 -12.93 32.63 -8.58
CA HIS A 462 -12.22 33.00 -9.82
C HIS A 462 -10.71 32.94 -9.69
N GLY A 463 -10.17 33.12 -8.48
CA GLY A 463 -8.74 32.98 -8.21
C GLY A 463 -8.24 31.53 -8.25
N PRO A 464 -6.90 31.31 -8.26
CA PRO A 464 -6.27 30.00 -8.40
C PRO A 464 -6.28 29.20 -7.07
N TRP A 465 -7.47 29.03 -6.49
CA TRP A 465 -7.67 28.34 -5.22
C TRP A 465 -8.98 27.55 -5.22
N LEU A 466 -8.92 26.28 -4.81
CA LEU A 466 -10.11 25.52 -4.41
C LEU A 466 -10.16 25.45 -2.88
N PRO A 467 -11.07 26.19 -2.22
CA PRO A 467 -11.13 26.24 -0.75
C PRO A 467 -11.28 24.88 -0.08
N ILE A 468 -12.01 23.94 -0.72
CA ILE A 468 -12.25 22.59 -0.20
C ILE A 468 -10.97 21.79 0.05
N TYR A 469 -9.95 21.92 -0.81
CA TYR A 469 -8.64 21.28 -0.60
C TYR A 469 -7.84 21.96 0.52
N GLY A 470 -7.92 23.29 0.60
CA GLY A 470 -7.31 24.09 1.67
C GLY A 470 -7.89 23.79 3.05
N SER A 471 -9.21 23.84 3.16
CA SER A 471 -9.94 23.56 4.39
C SER A 471 -9.84 22.08 4.78
N GLY A 472 -10.01 21.15 3.84
CA GLY A 472 -9.85 19.71 4.09
C GLY A 472 -8.45 19.38 4.63
N GLY A 473 -7.39 19.88 3.98
CA GLY A 473 -6.01 19.68 4.43
C GLY A 473 -5.73 20.27 5.82
N VAL A 474 -6.22 21.48 6.11
CA VAL A 474 -6.07 22.10 7.44
C VAL A 474 -6.93 21.38 8.49
N LEU A 475 -8.16 20.99 8.18
CA LEU A 475 -9.04 20.26 9.11
C LEU A 475 -8.47 18.89 9.46
N ILE A 476 -7.86 18.16 8.52
CA ILE A 476 -7.10 16.94 8.80
C ILE A 476 -5.99 17.25 9.82
N LEU A 477 -5.18 18.28 9.59
CA LEU A 477 -4.10 18.63 10.52
C LEU A 477 -4.64 18.98 11.91
N LEU A 478 -5.70 19.76 12.02
CA LEU A 478 -6.22 20.20 13.31
C LEU A 478 -7.02 19.12 14.04
N LEU A 479 -8.05 18.54 13.41
CA LEU A 479 -8.99 17.65 14.08
C LEU A 479 -8.44 16.24 14.32
N LEU A 480 -7.53 15.78 13.46
CA LEU A 480 -6.97 14.42 13.55
C LEU A 480 -5.62 14.38 14.29
N TYR A 481 -5.13 15.50 14.84
CA TYR A 481 -3.82 15.63 15.51
C TYR A 481 -3.46 14.45 16.45
N ARG A 482 -4.43 14.01 17.28
CA ARG A 482 -4.22 12.90 18.24
C ARG A 482 -4.24 11.52 17.59
N LEU A 483 -4.85 11.37 16.42
CA LEU A 483 -4.99 10.11 15.68
C LEU A 483 -3.77 9.80 14.82
N ARG A 484 -2.96 10.81 14.47
CA ARG A 484 -1.72 10.66 13.67
C ARG A 484 -0.73 9.62 14.22
N ARG A 485 -0.74 9.32 15.52
CA ARG A 485 0.07 8.22 16.12
C ARG A 485 -0.38 6.81 15.71
N LYS A 486 -1.56 6.68 15.09
CA LYS A 486 -2.19 5.42 14.65
C LYS A 486 -2.57 5.51 13.16
N PRO A 487 -1.63 5.25 12.23
CA PRO A 487 -1.81 5.49 10.79
C PRO A 487 -3.09 4.93 10.15
N VAL A 488 -3.57 3.76 10.58
CA VAL A 488 -4.82 3.16 10.07
C VAL A 488 -6.04 3.97 10.52
N LEU A 489 -6.05 4.44 11.76
CA LEU A 489 -7.14 5.25 12.31
C LEU A 489 -7.11 6.68 11.75
N GLU A 490 -5.92 7.22 11.52
CA GLU A 490 -5.71 8.48 10.78
C GLU A 490 -6.32 8.40 9.37
N PHE A 491 -5.98 7.34 8.61
CA PHE A 491 -6.52 7.12 7.26
C PHE A 491 -8.05 7.05 7.26
N ILE A 492 -8.64 6.19 8.09
CA ILE A 492 -10.11 6.06 8.17
C ILE A 492 -10.76 7.39 8.56
N SER A 493 -10.18 8.12 9.52
CA SER A 493 -10.73 9.40 9.97
C SER A 493 -10.58 10.51 8.93
N ALA A 494 -9.51 10.50 8.12
CA ALA A 494 -9.33 11.43 7.00
C ALA A 494 -10.34 11.16 5.87
N VAL A 495 -10.58 9.88 5.55
CA VAL A 495 -11.66 9.45 4.63
C VAL A 495 -13.02 9.97 5.10
N THR A 496 -13.37 9.76 6.38
CA THR A 496 -14.64 10.23 6.94
C THR A 496 -14.74 11.76 6.99
N LEU A 497 -13.69 12.44 7.45
CA LEU A 497 -13.67 13.91 7.58
C LEU A 497 -13.80 14.60 6.21
N CYS A 498 -13.01 14.19 5.22
CA CYS A 498 -13.11 14.75 3.87
C CYS A 498 -14.46 14.43 3.22
N GLY A 499 -15.00 13.22 3.41
CA GLY A 499 -16.33 12.86 2.92
C GLY A 499 -17.46 13.70 3.52
N ILE A 500 -17.38 14.01 4.81
CA ILE A 500 -18.31 14.95 5.47
C ILE A 500 -18.19 16.34 4.85
N VAL A 501 -16.96 16.89 4.76
CA VAL A 501 -16.72 18.23 4.20
C VAL A 501 -17.19 18.33 2.75
N GLU A 502 -16.88 17.33 1.92
CA GLU A 502 -17.28 17.28 0.50
C GLU A 502 -18.79 17.16 0.34
N TYR A 503 -19.44 16.26 1.08
CA TYR A 503 -20.89 16.08 1.01
C TYR A 503 -21.65 17.35 1.40
N PHE A 504 -21.25 18.00 2.51
CA PHE A 504 -21.87 19.25 2.94
C PHE A 504 -21.54 20.41 2.00
N THR A 505 -20.34 20.48 1.42
CA THR A 505 -20.01 21.52 0.43
C THR A 505 -20.83 21.36 -0.85
N ALA A 506 -20.95 20.13 -1.37
CA ALA A 506 -21.79 19.82 -2.52
C ALA A 506 -23.26 20.19 -2.27
N TYR A 507 -23.81 19.76 -1.12
CA TYR A 507 -25.18 20.07 -0.72
C TYR A 507 -25.43 21.57 -0.56
N TYR A 508 -24.51 22.31 0.07
CA TYR A 508 -24.58 23.76 0.23
C TYR A 508 -24.59 24.47 -1.12
N LEU A 509 -23.65 24.14 -2.01
CA LEU A 509 -23.55 24.77 -3.34
C LEU A 509 -24.78 24.47 -4.21
N GLU A 510 -25.28 23.24 -4.17
CA GLU A 510 -26.51 22.83 -4.88
C GLU A 510 -27.74 23.57 -4.34
N THR A 511 -27.85 23.75 -3.02
CA THR A 511 -28.99 24.43 -2.37
C THR A 511 -28.96 25.95 -2.55
N VAL A 512 -27.78 26.58 -2.52
CA VAL A 512 -27.63 28.05 -2.57
C VAL A 512 -27.55 28.58 -4.00
N HIS A 513 -26.87 27.86 -4.91
CA HIS A 513 -26.65 28.32 -6.29
C HIS A 513 -27.40 27.51 -7.35
N GLY A 514 -28.16 26.47 -6.98
CA GLY A 514 -28.93 25.64 -7.91
C GLY A 514 -28.07 24.83 -8.89
N MET A 515 -26.77 24.70 -8.66
CA MET A 515 -25.79 24.15 -9.59
C MET A 515 -24.88 23.12 -8.92
N LYS A 516 -24.44 22.12 -9.71
CA LYS A 516 -23.45 21.11 -9.29
C LYS A 516 -22.09 21.41 -9.92
N TRP A 517 -21.06 21.61 -9.10
CA TRP A 517 -19.66 21.77 -9.56
C TRP A 517 -18.95 20.44 -9.83
N TRP A 518 -19.46 19.36 -9.24
CA TRP A 518 -19.09 17.97 -9.51
C TRP A 518 -20.32 17.08 -9.37
N ASP A 519 -20.28 15.92 -10.04
CA ASP A 519 -21.31 14.90 -9.97
C ASP A 519 -20.70 13.51 -10.16
N TYR A 520 -20.71 12.74 -9.08
CA TYR A 520 -20.26 11.36 -8.99
C TYR A 520 -21.39 10.34 -9.27
N SER A 521 -22.52 10.76 -9.83
CA SER A 521 -23.56 9.82 -10.28
C SER A 521 -22.97 8.80 -11.26
N GLY A 522 -23.14 7.51 -10.95
CA GLY A 522 -22.55 6.39 -11.71
C GLY A 522 -21.14 5.96 -11.27
N TYR A 523 -20.56 6.55 -10.23
CA TYR A 523 -19.31 6.07 -9.61
C TYR A 523 -19.59 5.02 -8.52
N PHE A 524 -18.60 4.18 -8.21
CA PHE A 524 -18.71 3.17 -7.17
C PHE A 524 -19.00 3.77 -5.78
N LEU A 525 -20.01 3.21 -5.10
CA LEU A 525 -20.53 3.69 -3.81
C LEU A 525 -20.70 5.21 -3.76
N ASN A 526 -21.31 5.79 -4.80
CA ASN A 526 -21.68 7.19 -4.78
C ASN A 526 -22.90 7.43 -3.88
N LEU A 527 -22.92 8.56 -3.17
CA LEU A 527 -24.05 8.98 -2.33
C LEU A 527 -24.65 10.26 -2.89
N HIS A 528 -25.84 10.14 -3.50
CA HIS A 528 -26.56 11.23 -4.18
C HIS A 528 -25.73 11.98 -5.26
N GLY A 529 -24.71 11.32 -5.83
CA GLY A 529 -23.73 11.95 -6.72
C GLY A 529 -22.80 12.99 -6.06
N ARG A 530 -22.84 13.18 -4.73
CA ARG A 530 -22.06 14.22 -4.02
C ARG A 530 -20.67 13.78 -3.59
N ILE A 531 -20.53 12.51 -3.21
CA ILE A 531 -19.28 11.83 -2.82
C ILE A 531 -19.27 10.42 -3.42
N CYS A 532 -18.11 9.78 -3.56
CA CYS A 532 -17.98 8.37 -3.99
C CYS A 532 -16.77 7.67 -3.35
N ALA A 533 -16.77 6.33 -3.27
CA ALA A 533 -15.68 5.60 -2.62
C ALA A 533 -14.31 5.84 -3.27
N GLU A 534 -14.24 6.04 -4.59
CA GLU A 534 -13.00 6.38 -5.28
C GLU A 534 -12.40 7.69 -4.76
N GLY A 535 -13.19 8.78 -4.78
CA GLY A 535 -12.77 10.09 -4.29
C GLY A 535 -12.41 10.05 -2.81
N LEU A 536 -13.24 9.39 -1.99
CA LEU A 536 -13.01 9.20 -0.56
C LEU A 536 -11.69 8.48 -0.25
N LEU A 537 -11.35 7.42 -0.97
CA LEU A 537 -10.06 6.72 -0.82
C LEU A 537 -8.88 7.60 -1.27
N VAL A 538 -9.03 8.36 -2.36
CA VAL A 538 -8.03 9.35 -2.81
C VAL A 538 -7.82 10.44 -1.74
N PHE A 539 -8.87 10.92 -1.08
CA PHE A 539 -8.74 11.86 0.05
C PHE A 539 -8.09 11.22 1.28
N GLY A 540 -8.34 9.93 1.56
CA GLY A 540 -7.63 9.19 2.60
C GLY A 540 -6.13 9.13 2.33
N ILE A 541 -5.73 8.73 1.13
CA ILE A 541 -4.31 8.67 0.71
C ILE A 541 -3.70 10.07 0.71
N GLY A 542 -4.43 11.07 0.19
CA GLY A 542 -4.04 12.48 0.19
C GLY A 542 -3.85 13.05 1.60
N GLY A 543 -4.73 12.71 2.55
CA GLY A 543 -4.60 13.08 3.95
C GLY A 543 -3.35 12.50 4.61
N MET A 544 -3.05 11.22 4.33
CA MET A 544 -1.78 10.61 4.76
C MET A 544 -0.57 11.30 4.13
N ALA A 545 -0.62 11.65 2.84
CA ALA A 545 0.44 12.41 2.20
C ALA A 545 0.60 13.82 2.81
N ILE A 546 -0.50 14.49 3.16
CA ILE A 546 -0.50 15.79 3.84
C ILE A 546 0.18 15.68 5.21
N VAL A 547 -0.26 14.75 6.06
CA VAL A 547 0.19 14.64 7.45
C VAL A 547 1.65 14.20 7.57
N TYR A 548 2.04 13.16 6.84
CA TYR A 548 3.34 12.52 7.01
C TYR A 548 4.43 13.07 6.08
N VAL A 549 4.07 13.86 5.04
CA VAL A 549 5.03 14.36 4.04
C VAL A 549 4.84 15.86 3.77
N LEU A 550 3.72 16.29 3.20
CA LEU A 550 3.59 17.64 2.62
C LEU A 550 3.58 18.72 3.70
N ALA A 551 2.80 18.59 4.79
CA ALA A 551 2.72 19.61 5.83
C ALA A 551 4.06 19.79 6.58
N PRO A 552 4.79 18.74 7.01
CA PRO A 552 6.15 18.90 7.52
C PRO A 552 7.12 19.53 6.51
N MET A 553 7.04 19.20 5.21
CA MET A 553 7.88 19.79 4.17
C MET A 553 7.59 21.28 3.93
N LEU A 554 6.31 21.65 3.80
CA LEU A 554 5.86 23.04 3.62
C LEU A 554 6.22 23.89 4.83
N ASP A 555 5.98 23.40 6.05
CA ASP A 555 6.35 24.12 7.27
C ASP A 555 7.87 24.29 7.42
N ASN A 556 8.69 23.30 7.01
CA ASN A 556 10.15 23.46 6.93
C ASN A 556 10.58 24.57 5.94
N LEU A 557 9.78 24.85 4.90
CA LEU A 557 10.00 25.99 3.99
C LEU A 557 9.54 27.30 4.65
N PHE A 558 8.33 27.34 5.21
CA PHE A 558 7.76 28.53 5.87
C PHE A 558 8.55 28.98 7.11
N ARG A 559 9.24 28.06 7.80
CA ARG A 559 10.15 28.39 8.91
C ARG A 559 11.40 29.16 8.47
N ARG A 560 11.80 29.11 7.20
CA ARG A 560 12.91 29.91 6.65
C ARG A 560 12.55 31.37 6.42
N ILE A 561 11.26 31.70 6.35
CA ILE A 561 10.78 33.06 6.09
C ILE A 561 10.74 33.85 7.41
N PRO A 562 11.26 35.10 7.45
CA PRO A 562 11.12 35.99 8.61
C PRO A 562 9.64 36.25 8.95
N GLY A 563 9.27 36.12 10.23
CA GLY A 563 7.86 36.14 10.65
C GLY A 563 7.07 37.40 10.27
N LYS A 564 7.72 38.57 10.20
CA LYS A 564 7.09 39.81 9.70
C LYS A 564 6.65 39.68 8.23
N ILE A 565 7.48 39.08 7.39
CA ILE A 565 7.19 38.84 5.97
C ILE A 565 6.09 37.78 5.85
N THR A 566 6.13 36.71 6.67
CA THR A 566 5.08 35.69 6.73
C THR A 566 3.71 36.31 7.08
N ALA A 567 3.65 37.20 8.06
CA ALA A 567 2.41 37.87 8.46
C ALA A 567 1.86 38.81 7.36
N ILE A 568 2.72 39.61 6.73
CA ILE A 568 2.32 40.47 5.59
C ILE A 568 1.80 39.63 4.43
N LEU A 569 2.48 38.52 4.09
CA LEU A 569 2.05 37.59 3.05
C LEU A 569 0.69 36.96 3.36
N CYS A 570 0.47 36.51 4.61
CA CYS A 570 -0.82 35.97 5.04
C CYS A 570 -1.93 37.02 4.93
N ALA A 571 -1.70 38.25 5.41
CA ALA A 571 -2.67 39.34 5.34
C ALA A 571 -3.03 39.71 3.89
N GLY A 572 -2.03 39.77 3.00
CA GLY A 572 -2.24 40.00 1.57
C GLY A 572 -3.08 38.90 0.91
N LEU A 573 -2.68 37.62 1.08
CA LEU A 573 -3.41 36.48 0.52
C LEU A 573 -4.85 36.39 1.05
N MET A 574 -5.06 36.59 2.36
CA MET A 574 -6.39 36.64 2.95
C MET A 574 -7.23 37.79 2.38
N SER A 575 -6.65 38.97 2.17
CA SER A 575 -7.39 40.12 1.63
C SER A 575 -7.88 39.85 0.20
N VAL A 576 -7.02 39.33 -0.68
CA VAL A 576 -7.41 38.99 -2.06
C VAL A 576 -8.43 37.84 -2.06
N PHE A 577 -8.24 36.82 -1.22
CA PHE A 577 -9.18 35.71 -1.09
C PHE A 577 -10.57 36.15 -0.61
N LEU A 578 -10.65 37.08 0.34
CA LEU A 578 -11.93 37.62 0.83
C LEU A 578 -12.64 38.46 -0.24
N VAL A 579 -11.90 39.22 -1.06
CA VAL A 579 -12.47 39.96 -2.20
C VAL A 579 -13.06 39.01 -3.24
N ASP A 580 -12.34 37.95 -3.61
CA ASP A 580 -12.83 36.95 -4.57
C ASP A 580 -14.00 36.14 -3.99
N LEU A 581 -13.95 35.76 -2.71
CA LEU A 581 -15.06 35.08 -2.02
C LEU A 581 -16.34 35.95 -2.00
N ALA A 582 -16.20 37.25 -1.70
CA ALA A 582 -17.31 38.18 -1.74
C ALA A 582 -17.86 38.34 -3.17
N TRP A 583 -16.99 38.50 -4.17
CA TRP A 583 -17.38 38.62 -5.57
C TRP A 583 -18.09 37.36 -6.09
N SER A 584 -17.51 36.18 -5.88
CA SER A 584 -18.08 34.89 -6.29
C SER A 584 -19.34 34.49 -5.53
N SER A 585 -19.59 35.03 -4.34
CA SER A 585 -20.88 34.81 -3.66
C SER A 585 -22.07 35.37 -4.44
N VAL A 586 -21.83 36.42 -5.25
CA VAL A 586 -22.81 37.04 -6.15
C VAL A 586 -22.66 36.53 -7.59
N HIS A 587 -21.41 36.38 -8.05
CA HIS A 587 -21.06 35.97 -9.42
C HIS A 587 -20.23 34.68 -9.42
N PRO A 588 -20.82 33.52 -9.06
CA PRO A 588 -20.08 32.27 -8.93
C PRO A 588 -19.51 31.81 -10.27
N ASN A 589 -18.24 31.38 -10.26
CA ASN A 589 -17.57 30.85 -11.44
C ASN A 589 -18.32 29.60 -11.94
N SER A 590 -18.88 29.70 -13.15
CA SER A 590 -19.83 28.77 -13.72
C SER A 590 -19.75 28.79 -15.25
N GLY A 591 -20.12 27.68 -15.89
CA GLY A 591 -20.03 27.53 -17.34
C GLY A 591 -19.59 26.13 -17.79
N LYS A 592 -19.48 25.94 -19.12
CA LYS A 592 -19.14 24.65 -19.73
C LYS A 592 -17.78 24.14 -19.24
N GLY A 593 -17.77 23.03 -18.50
CA GLY A 593 -16.58 22.42 -17.88
C GLY A 593 -16.34 22.84 -16.43
N VAL A 594 -17.02 23.88 -15.93
CA VAL A 594 -16.97 24.31 -14.52
C VAL A 594 -18.11 23.66 -13.73
N THR A 595 -19.32 23.73 -14.26
CA THR A 595 -20.55 23.18 -13.66
C THR A 595 -21.22 22.15 -14.56
N GLY A 596 -21.90 21.17 -13.95
CA GLY A 596 -22.84 20.28 -14.63
C GLY A 596 -24.19 20.97 -14.84
N GLN A 597 -24.93 20.57 -15.88
CA GLN A 597 -26.30 21.03 -16.06
C GLN A 597 -27.19 20.48 -14.93
N ALA A 598 -27.93 21.36 -14.25
CA ALA A 598 -28.89 20.96 -13.24
C ALA A 598 -30.09 20.28 -13.90
N ALA A 599 -30.43 19.07 -13.45
CA ALA A 599 -31.68 18.41 -13.82
C ALA A 599 -32.83 19.02 -13.00
N GLY A 600 -33.54 20.00 -13.56
CA GLY A 600 -34.61 20.65 -12.81
C GLY A 600 -35.20 21.94 -13.38
N ASP A 601 -35.38 22.06 -14.70
CA ASP A 601 -36.17 23.17 -15.28
C ASP A 601 -37.59 22.68 -15.60
N THR A 602 -38.41 22.56 -14.55
CA THR A 602 -39.83 22.15 -14.64
C THR A 602 -40.75 23.25 -14.08
N GLY A 603 -40.90 24.32 -14.87
CA GLY A 603 -42.11 25.12 -14.95
C GLY A 603 -42.37 26.17 -13.86
N ALA A 604 -42.15 27.45 -14.23
CA ALA A 604 -43.24 28.44 -14.28
C ALA A 604 -42.82 29.76 -14.98
N ARG A 605 -43.61 30.15 -16.00
CA ARG A 605 -44.02 31.51 -16.44
C ARG A 605 -43.19 32.72 -15.94
N VAL A 606 -42.79 33.69 -16.77
CA VAL A 606 -43.57 34.63 -17.64
C VAL A 606 -42.55 35.23 -18.64
N GLY A 607 -42.81 35.64 -19.89
CA GLY A 607 -44.03 35.89 -20.66
C GLY A 607 -43.62 36.40 -22.06
N ALA A 608 -44.60 36.63 -22.95
CA ALA A 608 -44.33 36.95 -24.35
C ALA A 608 -43.88 38.40 -24.57
N VAL A 609 -42.88 38.60 -25.43
CA VAL A 609 -42.64 39.86 -26.16
C VAL A 609 -42.34 39.52 -27.62
N GLN A 610 -43.13 40.07 -28.53
CA GLN A 610 -42.84 40.09 -29.96
C GLN A 610 -42.00 41.32 -30.30
N ASP A 611 -40.93 41.14 -31.06
CA ASP A 611 -40.44 42.02 -32.16
C ASP A 611 -39.04 41.52 -32.55
N SER A 612 -38.49 41.65 -33.77
CA SER A 612 -38.93 41.84 -35.16
C SER A 612 -37.63 42.06 -35.96
N GLY A 613 -37.57 41.73 -37.26
CA GLY A 613 -36.51 42.23 -38.17
C GLY A 613 -35.70 41.20 -39.00
N GLY A 614 -35.80 41.31 -40.33
CA GLY A 614 -34.93 40.66 -41.35
C GLY A 614 -35.47 39.33 -41.89
N ARG A 615 -36.02 39.19 -43.12
CA ARG A 615 -35.41 39.35 -44.48
C ARG A 615 -34.07 38.63 -44.60
N ASN A 616 -33.73 37.79 -45.60
CA ASN A 616 -34.27 37.44 -46.94
C ASN A 616 -33.58 36.13 -47.42
N SER A 617 -33.90 35.40 -48.53
CA SER A 617 -35.09 35.25 -49.41
C SER A 617 -34.82 34.19 -50.52
N GLY A 618 -35.78 33.31 -50.86
CA GLY A 618 -35.72 32.40 -52.04
C GLY A 618 -36.42 31.05 -51.82
N THR A 619 -37.64 30.80 -52.34
CA THR A 619 -37.95 30.22 -53.69
C THR A 619 -37.19 28.92 -53.98
N ARG A 620 -37.77 27.77 -54.37
CA ARG A 620 -39.06 27.31 -54.96
C ARG A 620 -39.08 25.77 -54.72
N ASN A 621 -40.13 24.95 -54.78
CA ASN A 621 -41.46 24.93 -55.38
C ASN A 621 -42.38 24.03 -54.50
N GLY A 622 -43.70 24.13 -54.63
CA GLY A 622 -44.62 23.11 -54.15
C GLY A 622 -45.68 22.76 -55.19
N ALA A 623 -46.13 21.49 -55.20
CA ALA A 623 -47.49 21.09 -55.57
C ALA A 623 -47.71 19.61 -55.17
N PRO A 624 -48.86 19.26 -54.55
CA PRO A 624 -49.13 17.89 -54.08
C PRO A 624 -50.00 17.09 -55.05
N ARG A 625 -50.03 15.75 -54.91
CA ARG A 625 -51.17 14.92 -55.32
C ARG A 625 -51.52 13.85 -54.27
N SER A 626 -52.79 13.51 -54.27
CA SER A 626 -53.56 12.82 -53.22
C SER A 626 -53.93 11.38 -53.58
N SER A 627 -54.51 10.66 -52.61
CA SER A 627 -55.19 9.34 -52.72
C SER A 627 -54.27 8.14 -53.00
N GLY A 628 -54.60 6.91 -52.56
CA GLY A 628 -55.77 6.46 -51.79
C GLY A 628 -55.67 4.95 -51.44
N ALA A 629 -56.49 4.49 -50.51
CA ALA A 629 -56.38 3.18 -49.84
C ALA A 629 -56.66 1.92 -50.71
N ARG A 630 -55.95 0.82 -50.38
CA ARG A 630 -56.40 -0.59 -50.11
C ARG A 630 -55.14 -1.45 -49.89
N ILE A 631 -54.96 -2.22 -48.81
CA ILE A 631 -55.68 -3.43 -48.30
C ILE A 631 -55.38 -4.70 -49.12
N SER A 632 -55.18 -5.81 -48.41
CA SER A 632 -54.70 -7.16 -48.80
C SER A 632 -53.19 -7.24 -49.07
N SER A 633 -52.46 -8.21 -48.51
CA SER A 633 -52.84 -9.33 -47.61
C SER A 633 -51.67 -9.72 -46.71
#